data_AF-A0A5C4MHY5-F1
#
_entry.id   AF-A0A5C4MHY5-F1
#
_cell.length_a   1.000
_cell.length_b   1.000
_cell.length_c   1.000
_cell.angle_alpha   90.00
_cell.angle_beta   90.00
_cell.angle_gamma   90.00
#
_symmetry.space_group_name_H-M   'P 1'
#
loop_
_entity.id
_entity.type
_entity.pdbx_description
1 polymer ?
#
loop_
_entity_poly.entity_id
_entity_poly.type
_entity_poly.pdbx_seq_one_letter_code
_entity_poly.pdbx_strand_id
1 'polypeptide(L)'
;MLCHASGPSGHYYTLTDPSGSTHVIAVEGPNRWALDWLIAAGPSGVTPIDQPGPCWGAYVYNLRRLGVAIETLHERHGPPFGGRHGRYVLRCRVDAGANRARGAA
;
A
#
# COMPACT_ATOMS: atom_id res chain seq x y z
N MET A 1 1.73 -37.26 -11.97
CA MET A 1 0.98 -36.34 -11.08
C MET A 1 1.95 -35.23 -10.66
N LEU A 2 2.06 -34.18 -11.48
CA LEU A 2 2.91 -33.02 -11.16
C LEU A 2 2.06 -32.00 -10.43
N CYS A 3 2.24 -31.93 -9.10
CA CYS A 3 1.76 -30.86 -8.27
C CYS A 3 2.46 -29.56 -8.68
N HIS A 4 1.78 -28.72 -9.46
CA HIS A 4 2.23 -27.36 -9.71
C HIS A 4 2.00 -26.57 -8.43
N ALA A 5 3.06 -26.35 -7.66
CA ALA A 5 3.06 -25.33 -6.62
C ALA A 5 2.80 -23.98 -7.30
N SER A 6 1.54 -23.54 -7.28
CA SER A 6 1.18 -22.20 -7.74
C SER A 6 1.79 -21.23 -6.72
N GLY A 7 2.85 -20.53 -7.13
CA GLY A 7 3.37 -19.41 -6.34
C GLY A 7 2.28 -18.35 -6.13
N PRO A 8 2.43 -17.48 -5.11
CA PRO A 8 1.41 -16.48 -4.79
C PRO A 8 1.17 -15.56 -6.00
N SER A 9 -0.11 -15.42 -6.37
CA SER A 9 -0.63 -14.58 -7.46
C SER A 9 -0.62 -13.10 -7.08
N GLY A 10 0.54 -12.58 -6.69
CA GLY A 10 0.68 -11.23 -6.13
C GLY A 10 1.18 -10.21 -7.14
N HIS A 11 0.69 -8.97 -7.01
CA HIS A 11 1.37 -7.84 -7.64
C HIS A 11 2.64 -7.54 -6.84
N TYR A 12 3.78 -7.56 -7.51
CA TYR A 12 5.06 -7.29 -6.89
C TYR A 12 5.35 -5.79 -6.86
N TYR A 13 5.87 -5.31 -5.75
CA TYR A 13 6.31 -3.93 -5.58
C TYR A 13 7.73 -3.92 -5.01
N THR A 14 8.56 -3.02 -5.51
CA THR A 14 9.88 -2.74 -4.95
C THR A 14 9.75 -1.55 -4.02
N LEU A 15 10.11 -1.75 -2.76
CA LEU A 15 10.20 -0.70 -1.76
C LEU A 15 11.65 -0.24 -1.67
N THR A 16 11.87 1.08 -1.72
CA THR A 16 13.17 1.70 -1.46
C THR A 16 13.03 2.61 -0.26
N ASP A 17 13.77 2.32 0.82
CA ASP A 17 13.77 3.15 2.01
C ASP A 17 14.61 4.43 1.81
N PRO A 18 14.55 5.41 2.75
CA PRO A 18 15.37 6.62 2.65
C PRO A 18 16.89 6.41 2.70
N SER A 19 17.37 5.27 3.21
CA SER A 19 18.79 4.88 3.19
C SER A 19 19.23 4.31 1.84
N GLY A 20 18.26 4.01 0.94
CA GLY A 20 18.48 3.38 -0.35
C GLY A 20 18.38 1.85 -0.33
N SER A 21 18.06 1.22 0.80
CA SER A 21 17.90 -0.24 0.84
C SER A 21 16.60 -0.65 0.17
N THR A 22 16.68 -1.68 -0.66
CA THR A 22 15.54 -2.16 -1.46
C THR A 22 15.07 -3.54 -1.03
N HIS A 23 13.76 -3.76 -0.99
CA HIS A 23 13.18 -5.10 -0.85
C HIS A 23 11.86 -5.23 -1.64
N VAL A 24 11.50 -6.47 -1.98
CA VAL A 24 10.32 -6.77 -2.79
C VAL A 24 9.21 -7.32 -1.90
N ILE A 25 7.98 -6.84 -2.11
CA ILE A 25 6.78 -7.36 -1.47
C ILE A 25 5.78 -7.83 -2.52
N ALA A 26 4.95 -8.80 -2.15
CA ALA A 26 3.78 -9.20 -2.92
C ALA A 26 2.53 -8.70 -2.21
N VAL A 27 1.66 -7.99 -2.92
CA VAL A 27 0.43 -7.40 -2.38
C VAL A 27 -0.75 -7.74 -3.26
N GLU A 28 -1.86 -8.12 -2.63
CA GLU A 28 -3.10 -8.53 -3.30
C GLU A 28 -4.32 -7.86 -2.65
N GLY A 29 -5.45 -7.93 -3.37
CA GLY A 29 -6.77 -7.60 -2.83
C GLY A 29 -6.88 -6.17 -2.25
N PRO A 30 -7.56 -5.99 -1.12
CA PRO A 30 -7.77 -4.67 -0.52
C PRO A 30 -6.49 -3.95 -0.08
N ASN A 31 -5.45 -4.70 0.33
CA ASN A 31 -4.16 -4.11 0.68
C ASN A 31 -3.49 -3.50 -0.57
N ARG A 32 -3.63 -4.16 -1.72
CA ARG A 32 -3.14 -3.64 -3.01
C ARG A 32 -3.87 -2.35 -3.37
N TRP A 33 -5.20 -2.35 -3.27
CA TRP A 33 -6.01 -1.16 -3.52
C TRP A 33 -5.53 0.02 -2.66
N ALA A 34 -5.31 -0.19 -1.36
CA ALA A 34 -4.85 0.85 -0.46
C ALA A 34 -3.44 1.34 -0.84
N LEU A 35 -2.54 0.43 -1.20
CA LEU A 35 -1.18 0.78 -1.64
C LEU A 35 -1.20 1.60 -2.93
N ASP A 36 -2.02 1.24 -3.92
CA ASP A 36 -2.13 1.98 -5.18
C ASP A 36 -2.60 3.43 -4.95
N TRP A 37 -3.55 3.65 -4.03
CA TRP A 37 -3.97 5.01 -3.64
C TRP A 37 -2.89 5.80 -2.92
N LEU A 38 -2.13 5.15 -2.03
CA LEU A 38 -1.00 5.77 -1.35
C LEU A 38 0.09 6.18 -2.34
N ILE A 39 0.38 5.35 -3.35
CA ILE A 39 1.32 5.65 -4.43
C ILE A 39 0.82 6.86 -5.23
N ALA A 40 -0.46 6.86 -5.63
CA ALA A 40 -1.04 7.94 -6.41
C ALA A 40 -1.06 9.28 -5.66
N ALA A 41 -1.32 9.26 -4.35
CA ALA A 41 -1.31 10.46 -3.52
C ALA A 41 0.10 10.98 -3.22
N GLY A 42 1.12 10.10 -3.29
CA GLY A 42 2.51 10.45 -3.03
C GLY A 42 2.71 11.17 -1.69
N PRO A 43 3.45 12.30 -1.66
CA PRO A 43 3.76 13.01 -0.42
C PRO A 43 2.54 13.67 0.24
N SER A 44 1.44 13.89 -0.50
CA SER A 44 0.21 14.44 0.05
C SER A 44 -0.53 13.43 0.94
N GLY A 45 -0.31 12.13 0.72
CA GLY A 45 -0.96 11.06 1.47
C GLY A 45 -2.48 10.99 1.29
N VAL A 46 -3.09 10.02 1.97
CA VAL A 46 -4.53 9.73 1.87
C VAL A 46 -5.18 9.85 3.23
N THR A 47 -6.31 10.55 3.29
CA THR A 47 -7.22 10.52 4.45
C THR A 47 -8.51 9.79 4.06
N PRO A 48 -9.12 9.00 4.96
CA PRO A 48 -10.39 8.32 4.69
C PRO A 48 -11.53 9.25 4.27
N ILE A 49 -11.42 10.55 4.55
CA ILE A 49 -12.38 11.57 4.13
C ILE A 49 -12.30 11.82 2.61
N ASP A 50 -11.08 12.03 2.10
CA ASP A 50 -10.84 12.33 0.69
C ASP A 50 -11.00 11.07 -0.18
N GLN A 51 -10.67 9.90 0.40
CA GLN A 51 -10.77 8.62 -0.28
C GLN A 51 -11.53 7.59 0.58
N PRO A 52 -12.87 7.58 0.48
CA PRO A 52 -13.70 6.63 1.22
C PRO A 52 -13.36 5.19 0.84
N GLY A 53 -13.16 4.35 1.84
CA GLY A 53 -12.91 2.93 1.65
C GLY A 53 -13.07 2.16 2.96
N PRO A 54 -13.41 0.87 2.89
CA PRO A 54 -13.56 0.07 4.09
C PRO A 54 -12.22 0.00 4.85
N CYS A 55 -12.22 0.40 6.12
CA CYS A 55 -11.16 0.09 7.10
C CYS A 55 -9.70 0.38 6.69
N TRP A 56 -9.40 1.61 6.23
CA TRP A 56 -8.01 2.08 5.96
C TRP A 56 -6.97 1.67 7.01
N GLY A 57 -7.31 1.78 8.30
CA GLY A 57 -6.41 1.41 9.39
C GLY A 57 -5.94 -0.04 9.34
N ALA A 58 -6.81 -0.98 8.94
CA ALA A 58 -6.45 -2.40 8.81
C ALA A 58 -5.50 -2.64 7.64
N TYR A 59 -5.72 -1.98 6.49
CA TYR A 59 -4.84 -2.11 5.33
C TYR A 59 -3.47 -1.52 5.59
N VAL A 60 -3.42 -0.33 6.20
CA VAL A 60 -2.16 0.31 6.61
C VAL A 60 -1.40 -0.55 7.61
N TYR A 61 -2.10 -1.16 8.57
CA TYR A 61 -1.48 -2.10 9.51
C TYR A 61 -0.83 -3.29 8.78
N ASN A 62 -1.54 -3.92 7.83
CA ASN A 62 -1.00 -5.03 7.05
C ASN A 62 0.20 -4.60 6.17
N LEU A 63 0.10 -3.46 5.49
CA LEU A 63 1.17 -2.94 4.63
C LEU A 63 2.44 -2.62 5.43
N ARG A 64 2.31 -2.07 6.65
CA ARG A 64 3.45 -1.87 7.55
C ARG A 64 4.14 -3.17 7.94
N ARG A 65 3.37 -4.24 8.18
CA ARG A 65 3.94 -5.57 8.46
C ARG A 65 4.69 -6.18 7.26
N LEU A 66 4.38 -5.73 6.05
CA LEU A 66 5.10 -6.10 4.83
C LEU A 66 6.35 -5.23 4.60
N GLY A 67 6.57 -4.18 5.40
CA GLY A 67 7.74 -3.30 5.27
C GLY A 67 7.47 -1.97 4.55
N VAL A 68 6.21 -1.69 4.17
CA VAL A 68 5.87 -0.38 3.60
C VAL A 68 5.96 0.68 4.70
N ALA A 69 6.85 1.66 4.53
CA ALA A 69 7.00 2.77 5.45
C ALA A 69 5.82 3.75 5.27
N ILE A 70 4.83 3.67 6.17
CA ILE A 70 3.65 4.54 6.17
C ILE A 70 3.59 5.30 7.48
N GLU A 71 3.62 6.62 7.44
CA GLU A 71 3.36 7.49 8.59
C GLU A 71 1.86 7.82 8.71
N THR A 72 1.37 7.99 9.93
CA THR A 72 0.01 8.52 10.20
C THR A 72 0.13 9.91 10.80
N LEU A 73 -0.22 10.93 10.02
CA LEU A 73 -0.37 12.31 10.50
C LEU A 73 -1.79 12.50 10.99
N HIS A 74 -1.96 13.19 12.11
CA HIS A 74 -3.29 13.48 12.64
C HIS A 74 -3.73 14.88 12.22
N GLU A 75 -4.78 14.98 11.42
CA GLU A 75 -5.34 16.24 10.94
C GLU A 75 -6.74 16.48 11.51
N ARG A 76 -7.07 17.76 11.73
CA ARG A 76 -8.41 18.17 12.17
C ARG A 76 -9.26 18.45 10.94
N HIS A 77 -10.43 17.85 10.87
CA HIS A 77 -11.44 18.14 9.85
C HIS A 77 -12.63 18.89 10.46
N GLY A 78 -13.23 19.75 9.65
CA GLY A 78 -14.49 20.41 9.95
C GLY A 78 -15.72 19.55 9.63
N PRO A 79 -16.92 20.06 9.90
CA PRO A 79 -18.17 19.41 9.50
C PRO A 79 -18.22 19.14 7.98
N PRO A 80 -18.94 18.10 7.52
CA PRO A 80 -19.79 17.17 8.28
C PRO A 80 -19.02 16.04 8.98
N PHE A 81 -17.74 15.83 8.63
CA PHE A 81 -16.88 14.77 9.19
C PHE A 81 -15.93 15.34 10.25
N GLY A 82 -16.48 16.14 11.17
CA GLY A 82 -15.72 16.83 12.19
C GLY A 82 -14.95 15.86 13.10
N GLY A 83 -13.68 16.17 13.40
CA GLY A 83 -12.87 15.33 14.28
C GLY A 83 -11.39 15.32 13.92
N ARG A 84 -10.63 14.47 14.61
CA ARG A 84 -9.23 14.20 14.29
C ARG A 84 -9.15 12.90 13.49
N HIS A 85 -8.67 12.98 12.27
CA HIS A 85 -8.56 11.86 11.35
C HIS A 85 -7.10 11.62 10.98
N GLY A 86 -6.80 10.39 10.55
CA GLY A 86 -5.46 10.01 10.12
C GLY A 86 -5.27 10.26 8.63
N ARG A 87 -4.23 11.01 8.27
CA ARG A 87 -3.65 11.06 6.93
C ARG A 87 -2.46 10.11 6.85
N TYR A 88 -2.55 9.14 5.97
CA TYR A 88 -1.52 8.13 5.74
C TYR A 88 -0.58 8.58 4.64
N VAL A 89 0.71 8.67 4.93
CA VAL A 89 1.73 9.20 4.00
C VAL A 89 2.81 8.15 3.77
N LEU A 90 3.17 7.90 2.51
CA LEU A 90 4.31 7.06 2.17
C LEU A 90 5.63 7.76 2.53
N ARG A 91 6.50 7.02 3.21
CA ARG A 91 7.85 7.43 3.60
C ARG A 91 8.94 6.58 2.95
N CYS A 92 8.56 5.70 2.05
CA CYS A 92 9.45 5.00 1.14
C CYS A 92 9.00 5.25 -0.31
N ARG A 93 9.93 5.08 -1.24
CA ARG A 93 9.58 5.00 -2.66
C ARG A 93 9.04 3.60 -2.94
N VAL A 94 7.96 3.53 -3.72
CA VAL A 94 7.31 2.29 -4.10
C VAL A 94 7.19 2.27 -5.63
N ASP A 95 7.85 1.30 -6.25
CA ASP A 95 7.79 1.10 -7.69
C ASP A 95 7.05 -0.21 -7.97
N ALA A 96 6.06 -0.16 -8.86
CA ALA A 96 5.38 -1.38 -9.31
C ALA A 96 6.40 -2.25 -10.08
N GLY A 97 6.59 -3.48 -9.62
CA GLY A 97 7.37 -4.48 -10.34
C GLY A 97 6.63 -4.99 -11.55
N ALA A 98 7.35 -5.49 -12.55
CA ALA A 98 6.74 -6.22 -13.65
C ALA A 98 5.92 -7.38 -13.07
N ASN A 99 4.61 -7.37 -13.34
CA ASN A 99 3.77 -8.52 -13.03
C ASN A 99 4.33 -9.67 -13.88
N ARG A 100 4.92 -10.71 -13.27
CA ARG A 100 5.37 -11.87 -14.03
C ARG A 100 4.11 -12.57 -14.54
N ALA A 101 3.64 -12.14 -15.71
CA ALA A 101 2.68 -12.88 -16.49
C ALA A 101 3.26 -14.29 -16.66
N ARG A 102 2.42 -15.30 -16.42
CA ARG A 102 2.72 -16.70 -16.72
C ARG A 102 3.39 -16.77 -18.09
N GLY A 103 4.48 -17.53 -18.18
CA GLY A 103 5.03 -17.92 -19.47
C GLY A 103 3.91 -18.56 -20.29
N ALA A 104 3.61 -17.94 -21.43
CA ALA A 104 2.90 -18.61 -22.50
C ALA A 104 3.86 -19.68 -23.06
N ALA A 105 3.46 -20.93 -22.95
CA ALA A 105 4.01 -22.05 -23.70
C ALA A 105 2.97 -22.44 -24.75
#